data_AF-A0A380K0S8-F1
#
_entry.id   AF-A0A380K0S8-F1
#
_cell.length_a   1.000
_cell.length_b   1.000
_cell.length_c   1.000
_cell.angle_alpha   90.00
_cell.angle_beta   90.00
_cell.angle_gamma   90.00
#
_symmetry.space_group_name_H-M   'P 1'
#
loop_
_entity.id
_entity.type
_entity.pdbx_description
1 polymer ?
#
loop_
_entity_poly.entity_id
_entity_poly.type
_entity_poly.pdbx_seq_one_letter_code
_entity_poly.pdbx_strand_id
1 'polypeptide(L)'
;MLKDDSDYESFFEDTLRAGHYKNDKVSVDLMIKSSPDVIKDLLDFGVDFQRDENGNLAFTREGAHSDKRILFYQDTTGKKSQADCLLRLKSVQTLR
;
A
#
# COMPACT_ATOMS: atom_id res chain seq x y z
N MET A 1 -1.57 0.93 5.35
CA MET A 1 -0.27 0.78 6.02
C MET A 1 -0.52 0.62 7.50
N LEU A 2 0.17 -0.32 8.16
CA LEU A 2 0.14 -0.49 9.61
C LEU A 2 0.80 0.74 10.26
N LYS A 3 0.09 1.42 11.15
CA LYS A 3 0.60 2.64 11.81
C LYS A 3 1.38 2.33 13.09
N ASP A 4 0.81 1.47 13.93
CA ASP A 4 1.34 1.07 15.22
C ASP A 4 0.64 -0.22 15.70
N ASP A 5 1.05 -0.78 16.84
CA ASP A 5 0.52 -2.05 17.35
C ASP A 5 -0.98 -1.99 17.68
N SER A 6 -1.52 -0.82 18.06
CA SER A 6 -2.95 -0.66 18.35
C SER A 6 -3.81 -0.65 17.08
N ASP A 7 -3.18 -0.41 15.93
CA ASP A 7 -3.79 -0.40 14.61
C ASP A 7 -3.93 -1.81 14.00
N TYR A 8 -3.12 -2.75 14.47
CA TYR A 8 -3.01 -4.10 13.90
C TYR A 8 -4.34 -4.86 13.92
N GLU A 9 -5.01 -4.91 15.09
CA GLU A 9 -6.20 -5.74 15.26
C GLU A 9 -7.35 -5.29 14.35
N SER A 10 -7.57 -3.97 14.27
CA SER A 10 -8.57 -3.41 13.35
C SER A 10 -8.21 -3.66 11.89
N PHE A 11 -6.93 -3.59 11.52
CA PHE A 11 -6.49 -3.82 10.14
C PHE A 11 -6.67 -5.29 9.75
N PHE A 12 -6.29 -6.19 10.65
CA PHE A 12 -6.39 -7.63 10.45
C PHE A 12 -7.85 -8.03 10.24
N GLU A 13 -8.75 -7.56 11.11
CA GLU A 13 -10.17 -7.86 11.01
C GLU A 13 -10.84 -7.23 9.78
N ASP A 14 -10.51 -5.98 9.44
CA ASP A 14 -10.99 -5.35 8.21
C ASP A 14 -10.59 -6.17 6.96
N THR A 15 -9.36 -6.67 6.94
CA THR A 15 -8.84 -7.47 5.82
C THR A 15 -9.50 -8.84 5.74
N LEU A 16 -9.69 -9.52 6.87
CA LEU A 16 -10.41 -10.80 6.93
C LEU A 16 -11.86 -10.63 6.47
N ARG A 17 -12.55 -9.61 6.97
CA ARG A 17 -13.95 -9.32 6.63
C ARG A 17 -14.10 -9.00 5.15
N ALA A 18 -13.20 -8.22 4.56
CA ALA A 18 -13.19 -7.93 3.13
C ALA A 18 -13.04 -9.20 2.26
N GLY A 19 -12.28 -10.20 2.73
CA GLY A 19 -12.15 -11.50 2.07
C GLY A 19 -13.22 -12.53 2.46
N HIS A 20 -14.30 -12.11 3.14
CA HIS A 20 -15.33 -13.01 3.68
C HIS A 20 -14.75 -14.14 4.55
N TYR A 21 -13.66 -13.87 5.29
CA TYR A 21 -12.90 -14.81 6.12
C TYR A 21 -12.38 -16.05 5.38
N LYS A 22 -12.29 -15.99 4.04
CA LYS A 22 -11.68 -17.05 3.21
C LYS A 22 -10.19 -16.86 3.00
N ASN A 23 -9.63 -15.77 3.51
CA ASN A 23 -8.21 -15.48 3.44
C ASN A 23 -7.41 -16.47 4.31
N ASP A 24 -6.18 -16.76 3.90
CA ASP A 24 -5.22 -17.39 4.79
C ASP A 24 -4.72 -16.36 5.82
N LYS A 25 -4.92 -16.65 7.11
CA LYS A 25 -4.60 -15.76 8.21
C LYS A 25 -3.10 -15.46 8.29
N VAL A 26 -2.25 -16.44 7.96
CA VAL A 26 -0.79 -16.28 7.99
C VAL A 26 -0.35 -15.30 6.90
N SER A 27 -0.90 -15.44 5.70
CA SER A 27 -0.65 -14.51 4.60
C SER A 27 -1.10 -13.08 4.92
N VAL A 28 -2.25 -12.91 5.58
CA VAL A 28 -2.75 -11.59 5.99
C VAL A 28 -1.85 -10.95 7.07
N ASP A 29 -1.45 -11.72 8.09
CA ASP A 29 -0.53 -11.24 9.13
C ASP A 29 0.79 -10.74 8.53
N LEU A 30 1.40 -11.54 7.66
CA LEU A 30 2.65 -11.20 7.00
C LEU A 30 2.49 -9.93 6.14
N MET A 31 1.43 -9.86 5.34
CA MET A 31 1.15 -8.70 4.49
C MET A 31 1.02 -7.41 5.32
N ILE A 32 0.31 -7.45 6.45
CA ILE A 32 0.09 -6.27 7.29
C ILE A 32 1.40 -5.82 7.94
N LYS A 33 2.15 -6.76 8.53
CA LYS A 33 3.44 -6.47 9.19
C LYS A 33 4.50 -5.97 8.23
N SER A 34 4.55 -6.49 7.01
CA SER A 34 5.49 -6.03 5.97
C SER A 34 5.06 -4.72 5.30
N SER A 35 3.85 -4.21 5.57
CA SER A 35 3.33 -3.03 4.87
C SER A 35 4.16 -1.75 5.05
N PRO A 36 4.74 -1.41 6.23
CA PRO A 36 5.58 -0.22 6.38
C PRO A 36 6.86 -0.29 5.53
N ASP A 37 7.52 -1.46 5.51
CA ASP A 37 8.76 -1.67 4.76
C ASP A 37 8.52 -1.57 3.26
N VAL A 38 7.43 -2.17 2.76
CA VAL A 38 7.05 -2.08 1.34
C VAL A 38 6.77 -0.63 0.92
N ILE A 39 6.14 0.18 1.77
CA ILE A 39 5.92 1.61 1.47
C ILE A 39 7.24 2.38 1.44
N LYS A 40 8.16 2.09 2.36
CA LYS A 40 9.50 2.68 2.34
C LYS A 40 10.25 2.33 1.06
N ASP A 41 10.23 1.06 0.66
CA ASP A 41 10.84 0.62 -0.59
C ASP A 41 10.23 1.37 -1.78
N LEU A 42 8.90 1.51 -1.85
CA LEU A 42 8.23 2.24 -2.92
C LEU A 42 8.63 3.73 -2.98
N LEU A 43 8.79 4.38 -1.82
CA LEU A 43 9.31 5.74 -1.75
C LEU A 43 10.75 5.82 -2.26
N ASP A 44 11.61 4.89 -1.88
CA ASP A 44 13.00 4.80 -2.33
C ASP A 44 13.08 4.47 -3.84
N PHE A 45 12.12 3.73 -4.39
CA PHE A 45 11.95 3.50 -5.82
C PHE A 45 11.48 4.75 -6.61
N GLY A 46 11.17 5.85 -5.91
CA GLY A 46 10.74 7.10 -6.52
C GLY A 46 9.24 7.19 -6.80
N VAL A 47 8.42 6.34 -6.16
CA VAL A 47 6.96 6.51 -6.18
C VAL A 47 6.62 7.73 -5.36
N ASP A 48 6.17 8.78 -6.04
CA ASP A 48 5.79 10.03 -5.40
C ASP A 48 4.36 9.93 -4.85
N PHE A 49 4.20 9.50 -3.60
CA PHE A 49 2.87 9.47 -2.96
C PHE A 49 2.38 10.89 -2.66
N GLN A 50 1.05 11.09 -2.72
CA GLN A 50 0.47 12.38 -2.36
C GLN A 50 0.77 12.72 -0.90
N ARG A 51 1.12 13.99 -0.65
CA ARG A 51 1.38 14.53 0.68
C ARG A 51 0.29 15.50 1.12
N ASP A 52 0.09 15.63 2.42
CA ASP A 52 -0.78 16.64 3.02
C ASP A 52 -0.09 18.02 3.05
N GLU A 53 -0.82 19.04 3.51
CA GLU A 53 -0.31 20.42 3.62
C GLU A 53 0.91 20.56 4.55
N ASN A 54 1.14 19.57 5.42
CA ASN A 54 2.26 19.52 6.34
C ASN A 54 3.44 18.69 5.80
N GLY A 55 3.35 18.14 4.59
CA GLY A 55 4.38 17.31 3.96
C GLY A 55 4.37 15.83 4.37
N ASN A 56 3.38 15.38 5.16
CA ASN A 56 3.22 13.97 5.54
C ASN A 56 2.50 13.18 4.43
N LEU A 57 2.65 11.86 4.41
CA LEU A 57 1.90 11.01 3.47
C LEU A 57 0.38 11.18 3.67
N ALA A 58 -0.33 11.47 2.59
CA ALA A 58 -1.78 11.60 2.59
C ALA A 58 -2.45 10.23 2.43
N PHE A 59 -3.45 9.95 3.27
CA PHE A 59 -4.22 8.71 3.24
C PHE A 59 -5.68 8.98 2.87
N THR A 60 -6.27 8.18 1.97
CA THR A 60 -7.73 8.15 1.72
C THR A 60 -8.39 7.01 2.49
N ARG A 61 -9.73 7.08 2.54
CA ARG A 61 -10.61 6.01 2.97
C ARG A 61 -11.47 5.59 1.78
N GLU A 62 -11.33 4.36 1.31
CA GLU A 62 -12.39 3.72 0.50
C GLU A 62 -13.47 3.17 1.43
N GLY A 63 -14.73 3.19 0.99
CA GLY A 63 -15.93 3.05 1.82
C GLY A 63 -16.10 1.77 2.64
N ALA A 64 -15.19 0.80 2.52
CA ALA A 64 -15.20 -0.47 3.26
C ALA A 64 -14.22 -0.51 4.46
N HIS A 65 -13.41 0.53 4.67
CA HIS A 65 -12.40 0.55 5.74
C HIS A 65 -12.78 1.43 6.93
N SER A 66 -12.47 0.96 8.14
CA SER A 66 -12.74 1.68 9.39
C SER A 66 -11.85 2.93 9.54
N ASP A 67 -10.63 2.90 8.97
CA ASP A 67 -9.67 4.03 8.98
C ASP A 67 -9.12 4.39 7.60
N LYS A 68 -8.57 5.61 7.49
CA LYS A 68 -7.78 6.06 6.32
C LYS A 68 -6.45 5.29 6.26
N ARG A 69 -6.34 4.35 5.33
CA ARG A 69 -5.21 3.41 5.21
C ARG A 69 -4.64 3.29 3.80
N ILE A 70 -5.28 3.93 2.81
CA ILE A 70 -4.93 3.84 1.39
C ILE A 70 -4.05 5.03 1.02
N LEU A 71 -2.80 4.75 0.68
CA LEU A 71 -1.92 5.71 0.03
C LEU A 71 -2.33 5.85 -1.42
N PHE A 72 -2.35 7.07 -1.94
CA PHE A 72 -2.88 7.37 -3.26
C PHE A 72 -2.00 8.38 -3.99
N TYR A 73 -2.09 8.32 -5.32
CA TYR A 73 -1.49 9.27 -6.24
C TYR A 73 -2.61 9.81 -7.12
N GLN A 74 -2.75 11.14 -7.22
CA GLN A 74 -3.81 11.85 -7.95
C GLN A 74 -4.55 11.01 -9.01
N ASP A 75 -5.83 10.74 -8.76
CA ASP A 75 -6.88 10.18 -9.66
C ASP A 75 -6.53 9.00 -10.61
N THR A 76 -5.34 8.42 -10.51
CA THR A 76 -4.80 7.42 -11.46
C THR A 76 -3.87 6.40 -10.79
N THR A 77 -4.03 6.15 -9.48
CA THR A 77 -3.22 5.20 -8.69
C THR A 77 -3.10 3.82 -9.35
N GLY A 78 -4.16 3.33 -10.01
CA GLY A 78 -4.19 1.99 -10.63
C GLY A 78 -3.47 1.85 -11.98
N LYS A 79 -3.38 2.93 -12.78
CA LYS A 79 -2.77 2.86 -14.13
C LYS A 79 -1.28 3.17 -14.13
N LYS A 80 -0.82 4.01 -13.19
CA LYS A 80 0.56 4.51 -13.19
C LYS A 80 1.55 3.59 -12.47
N SER A 81 1.14 2.96 -11.37
CA SER A 81 1.96 1.98 -10.65
C SER A 81 2.36 0.77 -11.54
N GLN A 82 1.44 0.27 -12.36
CA GLN A 82 1.76 -0.74 -13.38
C GLN A 82 2.68 -0.20 -14.48
N ALA A 83 2.47 1.03 -14.95
CA ALA A 83 3.27 1.62 -16.01
C ALA A 83 4.72 1.92 -15.58
N ASP A 84 4.95 2.44 -14.38
CA ASP A 84 6.29 2.72 -13.85
C ASP A 84 7.07 1.43 -13.59
N CYS A 85 6.42 0.39 -13.04
CA CYS A 85 7.04 -0.92 -12.88
C CYS A 85 7.40 -1.56 -14.24
N LEU A 86 6.51 -1.44 -15.24
CA LEU A 86 6.73 -1.97 -16.60
C LEU A 86 7.84 -1.22 -17.36
N LEU A 87 7.94 0.10 -17.20
CA LEU A 87 8.98 0.92 -17.83
C LEU A 87 10.39 0.56 -17.32
N ARG A 88 10.51 0.15 -16.04
CA ARG A 88 11.82 -0.22 -15.46
C ARG A 88 12.24 -1.66 -15.75
N LEU A 89 11.31 -2.61 -15.88
CA LEU A 89 11.65 -3.97 -16.36
C LEU A 89 12.32 -3.93 -17.75
N LYS A 90 11.91 -3.00 -18.61
CA LYS A 90 12.55 -2.77 -19.93
C LYS A 90 13.96 -2.19 -19.82
N SER A 91 14.24 -1.33 -18.84
CA SER A 91 15.59 -0.77 -18.67
C SER A 91 16.58 -1.75 -18.03
N VAL A 92 16.11 -2.65 -17.17
CA VAL A 92 16.94 -3.71 -16.57
C VAL A 92 17.26 -4.83 -17.58
N GLN A 93 16.37 -5.12 -18.54
CA GLN A 93 16.64 -6.08 -19.61
C GLN A 93 17.64 -5.59 -20.68
N THR A 94 17.84 -4.27 -20.80
CA THR A 94 18.74 -3.70 -21.84
C THR A 94 20.22 -3.71 -21.41
N LEU A 95 20.54 -4.20 -20.20
CA LEU A 95 21.90 -4.34 -19.67
C LEU A 95 22.38 -5.80 -19.58
N ARG A 96 21.84 -6.70 -20.41
CA ARG A 96 22.37 -8.06 -20.60
C ARG A 96 22.91 -8.28 -22.00
#